data_AF-A0A7J3Z6H0-F1
#
_entry.id   AF-A0A7J3Z6H0-F1
#
_cell.length_a   1.000
_cell.length_b   1.000
_cell.length_c   1.000
_cell.angle_alpha   90.00
_cell.angle_beta   90.00
_cell.angle_gamma   90.00
#
_symmetry.space_group_name_H-M   'P 1'
#
loop_
_entity.id
_entity.type
_entity.pdbx_description
1 polymer ?
#
loop_
_entity_poly.entity_id
_entity_poly.type
_entity_poly.pdbx_seq_one_letter_code
_entity_poly.pdbx_strand_id
1 'polypeptide(L)'
;MPPSPGVDVPAYIIAAVLGIALCLWGIQLSRFIASLTTAAILGYLTYTYTYVALGSTALAIIFMLIAIGVGLALGFTLFRLGLSIVFGYMIASIITKSVIGSREAALVLILTVAFAALIHALSRHILVLLFVTTGSALLYKSLVVLELSPVLSLAVVVLVAAVGVYNQLKRKV
;
A
#
# COMPACT_ATOMS: atom_id res chain seq x y z
N MET A 1 16.90 24.23 -21.23
CA MET A 1 15.62 24.93 -21.49
C MET A 1 15.27 25.61 -20.18
N PRO A 2 14.96 26.91 -20.15
CA PRO A 2 14.56 27.56 -18.91
C PRO A 2 13.31 26.87 -18.34
N PRO A 3 13.13 26.85 -17.01
CA PRO A 3 11.99 26.18 -16.41
C PRO A 3 10.73 26.90 -16.87
N SER A 4 9.71 26.13 -17.28
CA SER A 4 8.40 26.70 -17.62
C SER A 4 7.96 27.64 -16.49
N PRO A 5 7.52 28.87 -16.78
CA PRO A 5 6.99 29.73 -15.74
C PRO A 5 5.84 28.99 -15.04
N GLY A 6 5.97 28.79 -13.72
CA GLY A 6 5.02 28.02 -12.90
C GLY A 6 5.48 26.63 -12.42
N VAL A 7 6.75 26.25 -12.61
CA VAL A 7 7.29 25.03 -11.97
C VAL A 7 7.55 25.29 -10.49
N ASP A 8 6.71 24.71 -9.63
CA ASP A 8 6.88 24.73 -8.17
C ASP A 8 8.06 23.83 -7.77
N VAL A 9 9.27 24.36 -7.89
CA VAL A 9 10.53 23.69 -7.51
C VAL A 9 10.45 22.99 -6.15
N PRO A 10 9.86 23.59 -5.09
CA PRO A 10 9.73 22.91 -3.79
C PRO A 10 8.90 21.62 -3.86
N ALA A 11 7.83 21.58 -4.66
CA ALA A 11 6.98 20.42 -4.79
C ALA A 11 7.72 19.23 -5.41
N TYR A 12 8.56 19.49 -6.43
CA TYR A 12 9.37 18.45 -7.07
C TYR A 12 10.51 17.95 -6.18
N ILE A 13 11.09 18.81 -5.35
CA ILE A 13 12.07 18.38 -4.33
C ILE A 13 11.38 17.44 -3.33
N ILE A 14 10.20 17.80 -2.83
CA ILE A 14 9.42 16.95 -1.92
C ILE A 14 9.06 15.63 -2.61
N ALA A 15 8.62 15.66 -3.87
CA ALA A 15 8.31 14.47 -4.65
C ALA A 15 9.53 13.57 -4.86
N ALA A 16 10.72 14.12 -5.10
CA ALA A 16 11.96 13.36 -5.22
C ALA A 16 12.30 12.66 -3.88
N VAL A 17 12.23 13.40 -2.76
CA VAL A 17 12.47 12.85 -1.42
C VAL A 17 11.45 11.75 -1.09
N LEU A 18 10.18 11.98 -1.41
CA LEU A 18 9.12 11.00 -1.21
C LEU A 18 9.32 9.77 -2.11
N GLY A 19 9.81 9.95 -3.33
CA GLY A 19 10.16 8.85 -4.24
C GLY A 19 11.28 7.97 -3.69
N ILE A 20 12.34 8.59 -3.15
CA ILE A 20 13.42 7.88 -2.46
C ILE A 20 12.87 7.15 -1.22
N ALA A 21 12.03 7.82 -0.42
CA ALA A 21 11.43 7.23 0.76
C ALA A 21 10.55 6.02 0.44
N LEU A 22 9.76 6.08 -0.64
CA LEU A 22 8.97 4.94 -1.14
C LEU A 22 9.86 3.79 -1.61
N CYS A 23 10.94 4.08 -2.34
CA CYS A 23 11.90 3.06 -2.77
C CYS A 23 12.59 2.35 -1.60
N LEU A 24 12.93 3.07 -0.53
CA LEU A 24 13.70 2.49 0.59
C LEU A 24 12.82 1.93 1.72
N TRP A 25 11.67 2.55 1.99
CA TRP A 25 10.81 2.27 3.15
C TRP A 25 9.33 2.03 2.81
N GLY A 26 8.96 1.87 1.53
CA GLY A 26 7.55 1.78 1.13
C GLY A 26 6.75 0.70 1.85
N ILE A 27 7.36 -0.43 2.18
CA ILE A 27 6.69 -1.48 2.97
C ILE A 27 6.47 -1.04 4.41
N GLN A 28 7.46 -0.45 5.07
CA GLN A 28 7.29 0.03 6.44
C GLN A 28 6.22 1.12 6.49
N LEU A 29 6.22 2.02 5.51
CA LEU A 29 5.23 3.08 5.39
C LEU A 29 3.82 2.50 5.19
N SER A 30 3.66 1.53 4.28
CA SER A 30 2.35 0.90 4.06
C SER A 30 1.87 0.09 5.26
N ARG A 31 2.78 -0.59 5.98
CA ARG A 31 2.48 -1.23 7.26
C ARG A 31 1.95 -0.22 8.27
N PHE A 32 2.66 0.89 8.43
CA PHE A 32 2.29 1.94 9.37
C PHE A 32 0.94 2.56 9.03
N ILE A 33 0.73 2.95 7.77
CA ILE A 33 -0.53 3.56 7.32
C ILE A 33 -1.69 2.56 7.48
N ALA A 34 -1.53 1.32 7.03
CA ALA A 34 -2.56 0.29 7.16
C ALA A 34 -2.95 0.02 8.62
N SER A 35 -1.95 -0.08 9.51
CA SER A 35 -2.16 -0.24 10.95
C SER A 35 -2.85 0.98 11.56
N LEU A 36 -2.42 2.20 11.22
CA LEU A 36 -3.01 3.43 11.73
C LEU A 36 -4.47 3.59 11.30
N THR A 37 -4.77 3.37 10.01
CA THR A 37 -6.13 3.45 9.48
C THR A 37 -7.03 2.42 10.13
N THR A 38 -6.55 1.18 10.29
CA THR A 38 -7.34 0.11 10.92
C THR A 38 -7.59 0.41 12.40
N ALA A 39 -6.60 0.92 13.12
CA ALA A 39 -6.73 1.36 14.51
C ALA A 39 -7.72 2.50 14.68
N ALA A 40 -7.69 3.49 13.80
CA ALA A 40 -8.64 4.61 13.81
C ALA A 40 -10.08 4.13 13.58
N ILE A 41 -10.30 3.27 12.59
CA ILE A 41 -11.63 2.71 12.28
C ILE A 41 -12.15 1.87 13.45
N LEU A 42 -11.35 0.92 13.95
CA LEU A 42 -11.74 0.08 15.08
C LEU A 42 -12.01 0.90 16.34
N GLY A 43 -11.11 1.82 16.68
CA GLY A 43 -11.28 2.71 17.83
C GLY A 43 -12.58 3.51 17.76
N TYR A 44 -12.85 4.13 16.61
CA TYR A 44 -14.08 4.89 16.38
C TYR A 44 -15.35 4.03 16.49
N LEU A 45 -15.37 2.87 15.83
CA LEU A 45 -16.51 1.95 15.88
C LEU A 45 -16.76 1.47 17.31
N THR A 46 -15.71 1.02 18.00
CA THR A 46 -15.82 0.53 19.37
C THR A 46 -16.30 1.64 20.31
N TYR A 47 -15.75 2.86 20.21
CA TYR A 47 -16.22 3.99 21.02
C TYR A 47 -17.73 4.22 20.84
N THR A 48 -18.18 4.30 19.58
CA THR A 48 -19.58 4.61 19.24
C THR A 48 -20.53 3.54 19.77
N TYR A 49 -20.24 2.25 19.50
CA TYR A 49 -21.11 1.16 19.92
C TYR A 49 -21.08 0.94 21.43
N THR A 50 -19.92 1.05 22.08
CA THR A 50 -19.81 0.90 23.54
C THR A 50 -20.51 2.03 24.27
N TYR A 51 -20.42 3.27 23.78
CA TYR A 51 -21.13 4.40 24.38
C TYR A 51 -22.65 4.21 24.31
N VAL A 52 -23.17 3.78 23.15
CA VAL A 52 -24.61 3.51 22.98
C VAL A 52 -25.07 2.34 23.86
N ALA A 53 -24.25 1.29 24.00
CA ALA A 53 -24.63 0.09 24.74
C ALA A 53 -24.55 0.26 26.27
N LEU A 54 -23.53 0.97 26.78
CA LEU A 54 -23.26 1.05 28.23
C LEU A 54 -23.61 2.42 28.83
N GLY A 55 -23.84 3.46 28.02
CA GLY A 55 -24.15 4.81 28.48
C GLY A 55 -23.02 5.51 29.26
N SER A 56 -21.82 4.92 29.29
CA SER A 56 -20.68 5.42 30.07
C SER A 56 -19.51 5.80 29.17
N THR A 57 -19.15 7.08 29.19
CA THR A 57 -18.02 7.63 28.43
C THR A 57 -16.69 7.02 28.87
N ALA A 58 -16.51 6.79 30.17
CA ALA A 58 -15.27 6.22 30.70
C ALA A 58 -15.01 4.82 30.16
N LEU A 59 -16.03 3.95 30.18
CA LEU A 59 -15.94 2.60 29.61
C LEU A 59 -15.70 2.65 28.10
N ALA A 60 -16.42 3.51 27.37
CA ALA A 60 -16.24 3.67 25.92
C ALA A 60 -14.79 4.06 25.54
N ILE A 61 -14.16 4.95 26.30
CA ILE A 61 -12.75 5.34 26.09
C ILE A 61 -11.81 4.16 26.34
N ILE A 62 -12.01 3.39 27.41
CA ILE A 62 -11.17 2.22 27.73
C ILE A 62 -11.24 1.20 26.58
N PHE A 63 -12.45 0.86 26.12
CA PHE A 63 -12.63 -0.09 25.01
C PHE A 63 -12.08 0.45 23.69
N MET A 64 -12.20 1.75 23.42
CA MET A 64 -11.58 2.42 22.27
C MET A 64 -10.06 2.25 22.28
N LEU A 65 -9.39 2.50 23.41
CA LEU A 65 -7.93 2.36 23.52
C LEU A 65 -7.47 0.92 23.29
N ILE A 66 -8.21 -0.05 23.82
CA ILE A 66 -7.95 -1.48 23.57
C ILE A 66 -8.09 -1.79 22.07
N ALA A 67 -9.18 -1.33 21.44
CA ALA A 67 -9.44 -1.54 20.02
C ALA A 67 -8.38 -0.89 19.11
N ILE A 68 -7.87 0.29 19.48
CA ILE A 68 -6.74 0.94 18.80
C ILE A 68 -5.50 0.05 18.88
N GLY A 69 -5.17 -0.48 20.06
CA GLY A 69 -4.04 -1.39 20.24
C GLY A 69 -4.15 -2.64 19.35
N VAL A 70 -5.32 -3.27 19.32
CA VAL A 70 -5.62 -4.41 18.44
C VAL A 70 -5.49 -4.03 16.97
N GLY A 71 -6.04 -2.87 16.57
CA GLY A 71 -5.98 -2.39 15.20
C GLY A 71 -4.56 -2.08 14.73
N LEU A 72 -3.70 -1.54 15.60
CA LEU A 72 -2.28 -1.32 15.28
C LEU A 72 -1.55 -2.65 15.04
N ALA A 73 -1.84 -3.66 15.86
CA ALA A 73 -1.21 -4.98 15.76
C ALA A 73 -1.67 -5.77 14.52
N LEU A 74 -2.97 -5.72 14.18
CA LEU A 74 -3.56 -6.53 13.12
C LEU A 74 -3.71 -5.82 11.78
N GLY A 75 -3.65 -4.49 11.73
CA GLY A 75 -4.04 -3.72 10.56
C GLY A 75 -3.27 -4.05 9.29
N PHE A 76 -1.95 -4.28 9.39
CA PHE A 76 -1.19 -4.73 8.22
C PHE A 76 -1.59 -6.11 7.71
N THR A 77 -1.90 -7.05 8.62
CA THR A 77 -2.34 -8.41 8.25
C THR A 77 -3.69 -8.35 7.55
N LEU A 78 -4.63 -7.56 8.09
CA LEU A 78 -5.94 -7.34 7.48
C LEU A 78 -5.83 -6.65 6.13
N PHE A 79 -4.96 -5.65 5.99
CA PHE A 79 -4.70 -4.98 4.72
C PHE A 79 -4.17 -5.95 3.66
N ARG A 80 -3.18 -6.78 4.01
CA ARG A 80 -2.63 -7.78 3.10
C ARG A 80 -3.68 -8.82 2.69
N LEU A 81 -4.53 -9.23 3.63
CA LEU A 81 -5.63 -10.15 3.37
C LEU A 81 -6.69 -9.51 2.46
N GLY A 82 -7.08 -8.27 2.73
CA GLY A 82 -8.01 -7.50 1.91
C GLY A 82 -7.52 -7.35 0.47
N LEU A 83 -6.26 -6.95 0.27
CA LEU A 83 -5.66 -6.89 -1.05
C LEU A 83 -5.71 -8.24 -1.77
N SER A 84 -5.37 -9.34 -1.08
CA SER A 84 -5.39 -10.66 -1.71
C SER A 84 -6.79 -11.10 -2.14
N ILE A 85 -7.82 -10.80 -1.35
CA ILE A 85 -9.21 -11.13 -1.70
C ILE A 85 -9.68 -10.27 -2.88
N VAL A 86 -9.44 -8.95 -2.84
CA VAL A 86 -9.88 -8.04 -3.91
C VAL A 86 -9.24 -8.39 -5.24
N PHE A 87 -7.92 -8.58 -5.27
CA PHE A 87 -7.23 -8.98 -6.49
C PHE A 87 -7.59 -10.41 -6.92
N GLY A 88 -7.75 -11.33 -5.97
CA GLY A 88 -8.17 -12.71 -6.26
C GLY A 88 -9.53 -12.76 -6.93
N TYR A 89 -10.49 -11.98 -6.42
CA TYR A 89 -11.81 -11.83 -7.00
C TYR A 89 -11.77 -11.17 -8.38
N MET A 90 -10.96 -10.13 -8.55
CA MET A 90 -10.81 -9.44 -9.82
C MET A 90 -10.31 -10.40 -10.92
N ILE A 91 -9.25 -11.17 -10.64
CA ILE A 91 -8.72 -12.17 -11.58
C ILE A 91 -9.76 -13.28 -11.84
N ALA A 92 -10.38 -13.82 -10.79
CA ALA A 92 -11.38 -14.86 -10.90
C ALA A 92 -12.56 -14.42 -11.79
N SER A 93 -13.05 -13.20 -11.59
CA SER A 93 -14.17 -12.62 -12.35
C SER A 93 -13.84 -12.33 -13.81
N ILE A 94 -12.60 -11.91 -14.12
CA ILE A 94 -12.14 -11.74 -15.49
C ILE A 94 -12.12 -13.09 -16.20
N ILE A 95 -11.51 -14.12 -15.58
CA ILE A 95 -11.39 -15.45 -16.17
C ILE A 95 -12.75 -16.09 -16.42
N THR A 96 -13.66 -16.06 -15.44
CA THR A 96 -15.01 -16.62 -15.62
C THR A 96 -15.78 -15.91 -16.74
N LYS A 97 -15.69 -14.57 -16.80
CA LYS A 97 -16.35 -13.78 -17.84
C LYS A 97 -15.75 -14.03 -19.24
N SER A 98 -14.41 -14.11 -19.36
CA SER A 98 -13.75 -14.14 -20.66
C SER A 98 -13.55 -15.55 -21.22
N VAL A 99 -13.41 -16.57 -20.37
CA VAL A 99 -13.06 -17.94 -20.80
C VAL A 99 -14.26 -18.88 -20.76
N ILE A 100 -15.09 -18.81 -19.72
CA ILE A 100 -16.15 -19.80 -19.47
C ILE A 100 -17.51 -19.34 -20.01
N GLY A 101 -17.72 -18.02 -20.19
CA GLY A 101 -18.96 -17.47 -20.72
C GLY A 101 -20.17 -17.60 -19.78
N SER A 102 -20.01 -18.23 -18.61
CA SER A 102 -21.02 -18.33 -17.56
C SER A 102 -20.57 -17.60 -16.29
N ARG A 103 -21.52 -16.97 -15.59
CA ARG A 103 -21.33 -16.35 -14.27
C ARG A 103 -21.80 -17.27 -13.16
N GLU A 104 -21.30 -18.51 -13.12
CA GLU A 104 -21.58 -19.38 -11.99
C GLU A 104 -20.89 -18.84 -10.73
N ALA A 105 -21.70 -18.37 -9.78
CA ALA A 105 -21.22 -17.77 -8.54
C ALA A 105 -20.32 -18.73 -7.74
N ALA A 106 -20.63 -20.03 -7.76
CA ALA A 106 -19.83 -21.05 -7.11
C ALA A 106 -18.40 -21.13 -7.69
N LEU A 107 -18.27 -21.10 -9.02
CA LEU A 107 -16.97 -21.17 -9.68
C LEU A 107 -16.14 -19.91 -9.41
N VAL A 108 -16.76 -18.72 -9.44
CA VAL A 108 -16.09 -17.46 -9.07
C VAL A 108 -15.56 -17.53 -7.64
N LEU A 109 -16.33 -18.08 -6.70
CA LEU A 109 -15.96 -18.12 -5.28
C LEU A 109 -14.77 -19.07 -5.04
N ILE A 110 -14.82 -20.29 -5.58
CA ILE A 110 -13.71 -21.25 -5.48
C ILE A 110 -12.42 -20.66 -6.08
N LEU A 111 -12.54 -20.07 -7.26
CA LEU A 111 -11.40 -19.49 -7.98
C LEU A 111 -10.85 -18.25 -7.26
N THR A 112 -11.72 -17.46 -6.62
CA THR A 112 -11.33 -16.33 -5.76
C THR A 112 -10.50 -16.80 -4.57
N VAL A 113 -10.90 -17.87 -3.88
CA VAL A 113 -10.13 -18.40 -2.74
C VAL A 113 -8.76 -18.90 -3.19
N ALA A 114 -8.70 -19.63 -4.31
CA ALA A 114 -7.44 -20.12 -4.88
C ALA A 114 -6.48 -18.97 -5.25
N PHE A 115 -6.97 -17.97 -6.00
CA PHE A 115 -6.15 -16.82 -6.38
C PHE A 115 -5.83 -15.92 -5.19
N ALA A 116 -6.73 -15.75 -4.23
CA ALA A 116 -6.44 -15.00 -3.01
C ALA A 116 -5.31 -15.65 -2.22
N ALA A 117 -5.28 -16.97 -2.08
CA ALA A 117 -4.15 -17.67 -1.42
C ALA A 117 -2.82 -17.43 -2.16
N LEU A 118 -2.83 -17.56 -3.49
CA LEU A 118 -1.65 -17.33 -4.34
C LEU A 118 -1.15 -15.89 -4.23
N ILE A 119 -2.05 -14.92 -4.37
CA ILE A 119 -1.74 -13.48 -4.26
C ILE A 119 -1.33 -13.15 -2.84
N HIS A 120 -1.91 -13.79 -1.82
CA HIS A 120 -1.46 -13.59 -0.46
C HIS A 120 0.01 -13.99 -0.31
N ALA A 121 0.44 -15.14 -0.85
CA ALA A 121 1.84 -15.55 -0.86
C ALA A 121 2.73 -14.56 -1.65
N LEU A 122 2.30 -14.14 -2.84
CA LEU A 122 3.05 -13.24 -3.73
C LEU A 122 3.03 -11.77 -3.31
N SER A 123 2.05 -11.35 -2.52
CA SER A 123 1.80 -9.94 -2.16
C SER A 123 3.04 -9.27 -1.56
N ARG A 124 3.88 -10.05 -0.86
CA ARG A 124 5.14 -9.56 -0.30
C ARG A 124 6.10 -9.06 -1.38
N HIS A 125 6.20 -9.75 -2.51
CA HIS A 125 7.07 -9.38 -3.63
C HIS A 125 6.41 -8.31 -4.50
N ILE A 126 5.11 -8.46 -4.76
CA ILE A 126 4.31 -7.50 -5.53
C ILE A 126 4.38 -6.12 -4.87
N LEU A 127 4.22 -6.02 -3.54
CA LEU A 127 4.31 -4.75 -2.82
C LEU A 127 5.71 -4.12 -2.90
N VAL A 128 6.80 -4.91 -2.82
CA VAL A 128 8.17 -4.37 -3.02
C VAL A 128 8.28 -3.74 -4.39
N LEU A 129 7.92 -4.52 -5.42
CA LEU A 129 8.02 -4.07 -6.80
C LEU A 129 7.15 -2.85 -7.05
N LEU A 130 5.92 -2.82 -6.52
CA LEU A 130 5.03 -1.68 -6.62
C LEU A 130 5.62 -0.43 -5.98
N PHE A 131 6.15 -0.51 -4.75
CA PHE A 131 6.74 0.67 -4.08
C PHE A 131 8.03 1.14 -4.74
N VAL A 132 8.90 0.22 -5.18
CA VAL A 132 10.13 0.59 -5.88
C VAL A 132 9.81 1.20 -7.24
N THR A 133 8.91 0.60 -8.03
CA THR A 133 8.55 1.14 -9.35
C THR A 133 7.87 2.51 -9.25
N THR A 134 6.90 2.67 -8.33
CA THR A 134 6.24 3.97 -8.11
C THR A 134 7.19 5.02 -7.57
N GLY A 135 8.03 4.68 -6.59
CA GLY A 135 9.04 5.59 -6.04
C GLY A 135 10.10 6.00 -7.06
N SER A 136 10.55 5.05 -7.90
CA SER A 136 11.52 5.29 -8.97
C SER A 136 10.93 6.16 -10.08
N ALA A 137 9.67 5.92 -10.46
CA ALA A 137 8.96 6.74 -11.43
C ALA A 137 8.77 8.18 -10.92
N LEU A 138 8.41 8.35 -9.64
CA LEU A 138 8.26 9.66 -9.01
C LEU A 138 9.61 10.41 -8.96
N LEU A 139 10.68 9.71 -8.57
CA LEU A 139 12.03 10.25 -8.54
C LEU A 139 12.49 10.68 -9.93
N TYR A 140 12.31 9.82 -10.95
CA TYR A 140 12.69 10.14 -12.33
C TYR A 140 11.98 11.39 -12.84
N LYS A 141 10.65 11.46 -12.69
CA LYS A 141 9.89 12.64 -13.12
C LYS A 141 10.34 13.90 -12.40
N SER A 142 10.63 13.80 -11.10
CA SER A 142 11.09 14.94 -10.31
C SER A 142 12.46 15.44 -10.76
N LEU A 143 13.42 14.54 -10.98
CA LEU A 143 14.77 14.92 -11.43
C LEU A 143 14.79 15.52 -12.84
N VAL A 144 13.99 14.98 -13.77
CA VAL A 144 13.88 15.53 -15.13
C VAL A 144 13.27 16.93 -15.13
N VAL A 145 12.27 17.19 -14.28
CA VAL A 145 11.66 18.53 -14.15
C VAL A 145 12.61 19.52 -13.47
N LEU A 146 13.48 19.06 -12.57
CA LEU A 146 14.58 19.85 -11.98
C LEU A 146 15.75 20.10 -12.96
N GLU A 147 15.53 19.88 -14.25
CA GLU A 147 16.49 20.10 -15.35
C GLU A 147 17.77 19.25 -15.27
N LEU A 148 17.77 18.16 -14.50
CA LEU A 148 18.87 17.22 -14.51
C LEU A 148 18.87 16.44 -15.83
N SER A 149 20.06 16.20 -16.39
CA SER A 149 20.22 15.43 -17.64
C SER A 149 19.46 14.09 -17.54
N PRO A 150 18.61 13.72 -18.51
CA PRO A 150 17.84 12.48 -18.47
C PRO A 150 18.70 11.24 -18.26
N VAL A 151 19.93 11.24 -18.80
CA VAL A 151 20.89 10.14 -18.63
C VAL A 151 21.36 10.04 -17.18
N LEU A 152 21.67 11.17 -16.53
CA LEU A 152 22.05 11.21 -15.12
C LEU A 152 20.86 10.84 -14.22
N SER A 153 19.68 11.36 -14.51
CA SER A 153 18.44 11.03 -13.79
C SER A 153 18.15 9.53 -13.83
N LEU A 154 18.31 8.90 -15.00
CA LEU A 154 18.11 7.46 -15.16
C LEU A 154 19.15 6.66 -14.37
N ALA A 155 20.43 7.06 -14.41
CA ALA A 155 21.48 6.42 -13.64
C ALA A 155 21.20 6.46 -12.13
N VAL A 156 20.80 7.62 -11.60
CA VAL A 156 20.41 7.79 -10.18
C VAL A 156 19.20 6.92 -9.85
N VAL A 157 18.18 6.91 -10.69
CA VAL A 157 16.95 6.13 -10.46
C VAL A 157 17.24 4.64 -10.46
N VAL A 158 18.04 4.12 -11.39
CA VAL A 158 18.43 2.71 -11.42
C VAL A 158 19.20 2.32 -10.15
N LEU A 159 20.11 3.18 -9.69
CA LEU A 159 20.89 2.94 -8.48
C LEU A 159 19.98 2.92 -7.25
N VAL A 160 19.09 3.91 -7.09
CA VAL A 160 18.12 3.97 -5.99
C VAL A 160 17.14 2.81 -6.04
N ALA A 161 16.67 2.42 -7.23
CA ALA A 161 15.78 1.28 -7.43
C ALA A 161 16.46 -0.03 -7.01
N ALA A 162 17.70 -0.27 -7.44
CA ALA A 162 18.46 -1.46 -7.08
C ALA A 162 18.70 -1.55 -5.56
N VAL A 163 19.11 -0.44 -4.94
CA VAL A 163 19.27 -0.35 -3.48
C VAL A 163 17.93 -0.55 -2.76
N GLY A 164 16.85 0.03 -3.30
CA GLY A 164 15.49 -0.12 -2.77
C GLY A 164 15.02 -1.56 -2.78
N VAL A 165 15.14 -2.27 -3.90
CA VAL A 165 14.82 -3.70 -4.01
C VAL A 165 15.65 -4.50 -3.01
N TYR A 166 16.97 -4.29 -2.99
CA TYR A 166 17.88 -5.02 -2.09
C TYR A 166 17.51 -4.80 -0.62
N ASN A 167 17.31 -3.55 -0.20
CA ASN A 167 17.01 -3.22 1.19
C ASN A 167 15.63 -3.74 1.61
N GLN A 168 14.62 -3.63 0.74
CA GLN A 168 13.27 -4.11 1.05
C GLN A 168 13.14 -5.64 1.05
N LEU A 169 13.96 -6.35 0.26
CA LEU A 169 14.03 -7.81 0.29
C LEU A 169 14.88 -8.30 1.48
N LYS A 170 16.04 -7.68 1.74
CA LYS A 170 16.94 -8.09 2.82
C LYS A 170 16.34 -7.91 4.20
N ARG A 171 15.63 -6.81 4.48
CA ARG A 171 14.96 -6.58 5.78
C ARG A 171 13.84 -7.58 6.09
N LYS A 172 13.67 -8.61 5.26
CA LYS A 172 12.69 -9.69 5.41
C LYS A 172 13.32 -11.07 5.66
N VAL A 173 14.66 -11.19 5.61
CA VAL A 173 15.42 -12.30 6.22
C VAL A 173 15.78 -11.87 7.64
#